data_AF-A0AAW0J4S1-F1
#
_entry.id   AF-A0AAW0J4S1-F1
#
_cell.length_a   1.000
_cell.length_b   1.000
_cell.length_c   1.000
_cell.angle_alpha   90.00
_cell.angle_beta   90.00
_cell.angle_gamma   90.00
#
_symmetry.space_group_name_H-M   'P 1'
#
loop_
_entity.id
_entity.type
_entity.pdbx_description
1 polymer ?
#
loop_
_entity_poly.entity_id
_entity_poly.type
_entity_poly.pdbx_seq_one_letter_code
_entity_poly.pdbx_strand_id
1 'polypeptide(L)'
;MCYLCDKKLSLHKDVYMYGGDQGFCSIKCRNRQIVLEEMRELETSTKNMVASYRHCYNSDRRETQILLEEIHQRHKPRPIRYQINWAIVS
;
A
#
# COMPACT_ATOMS: atom_id res chain seq x y z
N MET A 1 -7.77 -4.80 35.57
CA MET A 1 -7.48 -3.34 35.48
C MET A 1 -8.25 -2.76 34.31
N CYS A 2 -8.47 -1.44 34.27
CA CYS A 2 -9.07 -0.77 33.11
C CYS A 2 -8.07 -0.76 31.96
N TYR A 3 -8.46 -1.26 30.79
CA TYR A 3 -7.57 -1.42 29.64
C TYR A 3 -7.09 -0.08 29.03
N LEU A 4 -7.83 1.02 29.25
CA LEU A 4 -7.46 2.33 28.71
C LEU A 4 -6.61 3.19 29.67
N CYS A 5 -6.95 3.19 30.96
CA CYS A 5 -6.40 4.16 31.91
C CYS A 5 -5.71 3.53 33.12
N ASP A 6 -5.50 2.21 33.08
CA ASP A 6 -4.79 1.39 34.07
C ASP A 6 -5.32 1.48 35.50
N LYS A 7 -6.45 2.14 35.73
CA LYS A 7 -7.10 2.16 37.05
C LYS A 7 -7.56 0.76 37.42
N LYS A 8 -7.40 0.38 38.70
CA LYS A 8 -7.99 -0.85 39.23
C LYS A 8 -9.51 -0.80 39.05
N LEU A 9 -10.07 -1.91 38.56
CA LEU A 9 -11.52 -2.08 38.50
C LEU A 9 -12.01 -2.37 39.92
N SER A 10 -13.12 -1.75 40.30
CA SER A 10 -13.74 -1.98 41.61
C SER A 10 -14.56 -3.26 41.56
N LEU A 11 -14.46 -4.11 42.59
CA LEU A 11 -15.34 -5.27 42.74
C LEU A 11 -16.82 -4.90 42.95
N HIS A 12 -17.08 -3.67 43.41
CA HIS A 12 -18.43 -3.19 43.74
C HIS A 12 -19.07 -2.35 42.63
N LYS A 13 -18.43 -2.28 41.45
CA LYS A 13 -18.95 -1.50 40.31
C LYS A 13 -18.94 -2.36 39.07
N ASP A 14 -19.88 -2.06 38.18
CA ASP A 14 -19.93 -2.71 36.88
C ASP A 14 -18.63 -2.50 36.10
N VAL A 15 -18.22 -3.55 35.39
CA VAL A 15 -17.11 -3.52 34.44
C VAL A 15 -17.69 -3.44 33.05
N TYR A 16 -17.30 -2.40 32.31
CA TYR A 16 -17.71 -2.24 30.91
C TYR A 16 -16.78 -3.07 30.04
N MET A 17 -17.31 -3.97 29.21
CA MET A 17 -16.51 -4.91 28.41
C MET A 17 -16.50 -4.55 26.92
N TYR A 18 -15.41 -4.83 26.22
CA TYR A 18 -15.27 -4.78 24.76
C TYR A 18 -14.39 -5.96 24.31
N GLY A 19 -14.65 -6.55 23.13
CA GLY A 19 -13.88 -7.69 22.62
C GLY A 19 -14.02 -9.01 23.39
N GLY A 20 -14.68 -9.03 24.55
CA GLY A 20 -14.83 -10.21 25.40
C GLY A 20 -13.72 -10.35 26.46
N ASP A 21 -12.59 -9.67 26.27
CA ASP A 21 -11.38 -9.74 27.11
C ASP A 21 -10.96 -8.39 27.71
N GLN A 22 -11.39 -7.27 27.12
CA GLN A 22 -11.02 -5.93 27.60
C GLN A 22 -12.08 -5.35 28.53
N GLY A 23 -11.70 -5.07 29.78
CA GLY A 23 -12.54 -4.42 30.78
C GLY A 23 -12.20 -2.95 31.02
N PHE A 24 -13.21 -2.10 31.26
CA PHE A 24 -13.08 -0.66 31.44
C PHE A 24 -13.81 -0.17 32.68
N CYS A 25 -13.25 0.85 33.34
CA CYS A 25 -13.85 1.44 34.54
C CYS A 25 -15.05 2.37 34.25
N SER A 26 -15.35 2.65 32.98
CA SER A 26 -16.45 3.51 32.54
C SER A 26 -16.75 3.31 31.07
N ILE A 27 -17.99 3.64 30.65
CA ILE A 27 -18.39 3.74 29.24
C ILE A 27 -17.45 4.67 28.46
N LYS A 28 -17.07 5.82 29.06
CA LYS A 28 -16.16 6.77 28.42
C LYS A 28 -14.81 6.13 28.08
N CYS A 29 -14.25 5.32 28.99
CA CYS A 29 -13.01 4.62 28.72
C CYS A 29 -13.18 3.56 27.63
N ARG A 30 -14.27 2.79 27.66
CA ARG A 30 -14.58 1.80 26.61
C ARG A 30 -14.70 2.47 25.24
N ASN A 31 -15.52 3.51 25.11
CA ASN A 31 -15.77 4.17 23.84
C ASN A 31 -14.51 4.84 23.29
N ARG A 32 -13.67 5.41 24.16
CA ARG A 32 -12.39 5.98 23.72
C ARG A 32 -11.43 4.90 23.20
N GLN A 33 -11.43 3.70 23.77
CA GLN A 33 -10.65 2.59 23.23
C GLN A 33 -11.13 2.18 21.84
N ILE A 34 -12.44 2.02 21.65
CA ILE A 34 -13.03 1.66 20.34
C ILE A 34 -12.60 2.66 19.26
N VAL A 35 -12.77 3.96 19.53
CA VAL A 35 -12.39 5.01 18.57
C VAL A 35 -10.88 4.98 18.26
N LEU A 36 -10.02 4.76 19.26
CA LEU A 36 -8.57 4.68 19.04
C LEU A 36 -8.18 3.48 18.17
N GLU A 37 -8.88 2.36 18.31
CA GLU A 37 -8.66 1.15 17.51
C GLU A 37 -9.15 1.34 16.07
N GLU A 38 -10.38 1.83 15.88
CA GLU A 38 -10.95 2.16 14.56
C GLU A 38 -10.05 3.16 13.80
N MET A 39 -9.55 4.20 14.47
CA MET A 39 -8.62 5.15 13.86
C MET A 39 -7.33 4.48 13.40
N ARG A 40 -6.77 3.58 14.21
CA ARG A 40 -5.53 2.86 13.86
C ARG A 40 -5.74 1.92 12.67
N GLU A 41 -6.89 1.25 12.60
CA GLU A 41 -7.25 0.39 11.46
C GLU A 41 -7.38 1.21 10.17
N LEU A 42 -8.08 2.35 10.22
CA LEU A 42 -8.22 3.26 9.09
C LEU A 42 -6.87 3.79 8.61
N GLU A 43 -6.00 4.22 9.52
CA GLU A 43 -4.64 4.66 9.18
C GLU A 43 -3.83 3.56 8.49
N THR A 44 -3.91 2.33 9.02
CA THR A 44 -3.18 1.18 8.47
C THR A 44 -3.68 0.81 7.08
N SER A 45 -5.01 0.73 6.92
CA SER A 45 -5.65 0.48 5.62
C SER A 45 -5.26 1.55 4.60
N THR A 46 -5.31 2.83 4.98
CA THR A 46 -4.92 3.95 4.12
C THR A 46 -3.47 3.86 3.70
N LYS A 47 -2.55 3.56 4.63
CA LYS A 47 -1.11 3.37 4.31
C LYS A 47 -0.92 2.23 3.30
N ASN A 48 -1.62 1.12 3.47
CA ASN A 48 -1.56 -0.02 2.57
C ASN A 48 -2.11 0.33 1.18
N MET A 49 -3.25 1.02 1.11
CA MET A 49 -3.82 1.50 -0.16
C MET A 49 -2.83 2.43 -0.89
N VAL A 50 -2.25 3.40 -0.19
CA VAL A 50 -1.27 4.32 -0.77
C VAL A 50 -0.01 3.59 -1.23
N ALA A 51 0.49 2.63 -0.45
CA ALA A 51 1.65 1.82 -0.83
C ALA A 51 1.36 0.98 -2.08
N SER A 52 0.20 0.32 -2.12
CA SER A 52 -0.26 -0.46 -3.27
C SER A 52 -0.38 0.41 -4.52
N TYR A 53 -0.98 1.60 -4.41
CA TYR A 53 -1.09 2.55 -5.51
C TYR A 53 0.29 2.98 -6.03
N ARG A 54 1.22 3.32 -5.13
CA ARG A 54 2.61 3.66 -5.51
C ARG A 54 3.30 2.49 -6.20
N HIS A 55 3.09 1.27 -5.73
CA HIS A 55 3.66 0.08 -6.35
C HIS A 55 3.15 -0.10 -7.78
N CYS A 56 1.82 -0.04 -7.97
CA CYS A 56 1.20 -0.15 -9.30
C CYS A 56 1.72 0.94 -10.25
N TYR A 57 1.71 2.22 -9.82
CA TYR A 57 2.19 3.34 -10.63
C TYR A 57 3.65 3.17 -11.07
N ASN A 58 4.54 2.71 -10.18
CA ASN A 58 5.93 2.48 -10.54
C ASN A 58 6.10 1.28 -11.50
N SER A 59 5.28 0.23 -11.38
CA SER A 59 5.25 -0.88 -12.34
C SER A 59 4.84 -0.39 -13.72
N ASP A 60 3.73 0.35 -13.80
CA ASP A 60 3.15 0.87 -15.04
C ASP A 60 4.12 1.81 -15.78
N ARG A 61 4.84 2.64 -15.02
CA ARG A 61 5.94 3.47 -15.56
C ARG A 61 7.11 2.66 -16.14
N ARG A 62 7.44 1.52 -15.54
CA ARG A 62 8.51 0.64 -16.06
C ARG A 62 8.05 -0.08 -17.31
N GLU A 63 6.83 -0.61 -17.31
CA GLU A 63 6.24 -1.30 -18.47
C GLU A 63 6.15 -0.36 -19.68
N THR A 64 5.66 0.87 -19.48
CA THR A 64 5.63 1.89 -20.52
C THR A 64 7.02 2.25 -21.05
N GLN A 65 8.03 2.34 -20.18
CA GLN A 65 9.42 2.58 -20.60
C GLN A 65 9.96 1.42 -21.47
N ILE A 66 9.71 0.17 -21.07
CA ILE A 66 10.14 -1.02 -21.83
C ILE A 66 9.48 -1.01 -23.22
N LEU A 67 8.18 -0.78 -23.29
CA LEU A 67 7.44 -0.73 -24.56
C LEU A 67 7.99 0.36 -25.49
N LEU A 68 8.30 1.54 -24.96
CA LEU A 68 8.90 2.63 -25.75
C LEU A 68 10.29 2.27 -26.28
N GLU A 69 11.13 1.61 -25.47
CA GLU A 69 12.44 1.13 -25.90
C GLU A 69 12.32 0.08 -27.00
N GLU A 70 11.37 -0.85 -26.90
CA GLU A 70 11.10 -1.85 -27.93
C GLU A 70 10.67 -1.19 -29.26
N ILE A 71 9.75 -0.23 -29.21
CA ILE A 71 9.31 0.52 -30.41
C ILE A 71 10.50 1.22 -31.06
N HIS A 72 11.31 1.95 -30.28
CA HIS A 72 12.49 2.61 -30.83
C HIS A 72 13.47 1.63 -31.48
N GLN A 73 13.70 0.47 -30.88
CA GLN A 73 14.58 -0.56 -31.46
C GLN A 73 14.05 -1.10 -32.79
N ARG A 74 12.73 -1.33 -32.91
CA ARG A 74 12.08 -1.77 -34.16
C ARG A 74 12.25 -0.75 -35.29
N HIS A 75 12.18 0.53 -34.95
CA HIS A 75 12.29 1.63 -35.91
C HIS A 75 13.75 2.07 -36.18
N LYS A 76 14.77 1.44 -35.55
CA LYS A 76 16.16 1.74 -35.90
C LYS A 76 16.43 1.33 -37.36
N PRO A 77 16.90 2.25 -38.21
CA PRO A 77 17.21 1.93 -39.60
C PRO A 77 18.32 0.87 -39.63
N ARG A 78 18.12 -0.17 -40.46
CA ARG A 78 19.17 -1.16 -40.72
C ARG A 78 20.37 -0.43 -41.33
N PRO A 79 21.61 -0.67 -40.86
CA PRO A 79 22.76 -0.04 -41.47
C PRO A 79 22.84 -0.44 -42.95
N ILE A 80 22.89 0.57 -43.83
CA ILE A 80 23.05 0.40 -45.27
C ILE A 80 24.51 -0.03 -45.51
N ARG A 81 24.80 -1.32 -45.35
CA ARG A 81 26.14 -1.88 -45.61
C ARG A 81 26.11 -3.12 -46.52
N TYR A 82 25.07 -3.30 -47.31
CA TYR A 82 24.98 -4.42 -48.26
C TYR A 82 24.19 -4.09 -49.54
N GLN A 83 24.32 -2.87 -50.07
CA GLN A 83 23.71 -2.53 -51.37
C GLN A 83 24.68 -1.98 -52.42
N ILE A 84 25.96 -1.78 -52.12
CA ILE A 84 26.92 -1.19 -53.08
C ILE A 84 27.66 -2.28 -53.91
N ASN A 85 27.58 -3.55 -53.52
CA ASN A 85 28.48 -4.58 -54.08
C ASN A 85 27.96 -5.28 -55.35
N TRP A 86 26.71 -5.07 -55.76
CA TRP A 86 26.09 -5.79 -56.89
C TRP A 86 25.91 -4.94 -58.15
N ALA A 87 26.36 -3.69 -58.16
CA ALA A 87 26.26 -2.79 -59.33
C ALA A 87 27.58 -2.57 -60.09
N ILE A 88 28.66 -3.29 -59.75
CA ILE A 88 29.98 -3.15 -60.40
C ILE A 88 30.38 -4.40 -61.22
N VAL A 89 29.54 -5.43 -61.27
CA VAL A 89 29.77 -6.60 -62.13
C VAL A 89 28.64 -6.75 -63.13
N SER A 90 28.73 -6.03 -64.26
CA SER A 90 28.20 -6.37 -65.59
C SER A 90 28.78 -5.40 -66.63
#